data_AF-A0A8T4H7B5-F1
#
_entry.id   AF-A0A8T4H7B5-F1
#
_cell.length_a   1.000
_cell.length_b   1.000
_cell.length_c   1.000
_cell.angle_alpha   90.00
_cell.angle_beta   90.00
_cell.angle_gamma   90.00
#
_symmetry.space_group_name_H-M   'P 1'
#
loop_
_entity.id
_entity.type
_entity.pdbx_description
1 polymer ?
#
loop_
_entity_poly.entity_id
_entity_poly.type
_entity_poly.pdbx_seq_one_letter_code
_entity_poly.pdbx_strand_id
1 'polypeptide(L)'
;MTINFAIKASIVLAVSLLSLAACKKDLPPIKNNLTVREAVLSGGFMQIPVKIGTPLQINLAVNPGNIAVTEEATYTSKHPEIASYSKSGVITGLTIGVDTVIINTAGLQVWYMVNVSK
;
A
#
# COMPACT_ATOMS: atom_id res chain seq x y z
N MET A 1 -31.07 5.66 -13.18
CA MET A 1 -31.12 6.89 -12.37
C MET A 1 -29.68 7.36 -12.23
N THR A 2 -29.26 8.26 -13.12
CA THR A 2 -27.85 8.63 -13.31
C THR A 2 -27.81 10.14 -13.15
N ILE A 3 -27.32 10.62 -12.01
CA ILE A 3 -27.27 12.06 -11.71
C ILE A 3 -25.85 12.55 -11.99
N ASN A 4 -25.74 13.22 -13.13
CA ASN A 4 -24.66 14.13 -13.49
C ASN A 4 -24.53 15.22 -12.43
N PHE A 5 -23.36 15.34 -11.82
CA PHE A 5 -23.05 16.45 -10.92
C PHE A 5 -22.48 17.61 -11.73
N ALA A 6 -23.32 18.63 -11.91
CA ALA A 6 -22.91 19.92 -12.46
C ALA A 6 -22.19 20.73 -11.37
N ILE A 7 -20.97 21.19 -11.65
CA ILE A 7 -20.46 22.45 -11.09
C ILE A 7 -19.82 23.24 -12.25
N LYS A 8 -20.56 24.24 -12.73
CA LYS A 8 -20.03 25.33 -13.55
C LYS A 8 -19.50 26.41 -12.60
N ALA A 9 -18.26 26.85 -12.78
CA ALA A 9 -17.84 28.21 -12.48
C ALA A 9 -16.60 28.54 -13.32
N SER A 10 -16.73 29.58 -14.14
CA SER A 10 -15.78 30.04 -15.15
C SER A 10 -14.65 30.93 -14.58
N ILE A 11 -13.65 31.20 -15.44
CA ILE A 11 -12.68 32.35 -15.40
C ILE A 11 -11.52 32.10 -14.41
N VAL A 12 -10.25 31.95 -14.82
CA VAL A 12 -9.39 32.93 -15.49
C VAL A 12 -8.30 32.22 -16.31
N LEU A 13 -8.01 32.82 -17.46
CA LEU A 13 -6.88 32.55 -18.35
C LEU A 13 -5.54 32.81 -17.64
N ALA A 14 -4.76 31.78 -17.36
CA ALA A 14 -3.33 31.91 -17.09
C ALA A 14 -2.61 30.77 -17.83
N VAL A 15 -1.92 31.14 -18.90
CA VAL A 15 -0.94 30.28 -19.57
C VAL A 15 0.22 30.12 -18.61
N SER A 16 0.17 29.09 -17.78
CA SER A 16 1.34 28.52 -17.16
C SER A 16 1.48 27.12 -17.73
N LEU A 17 2.69 26.79 -18.19
CA LEU A 17 3.10 25.41 -18.36
C LEU A 17 2.95 24.75 -16.98
N LEU A 18 1.77 24.19 -16.72
CA LEU A 18 1.57 23.26 -15.62
C LEU A 18 2.32 22.00 -16.05
N SER A 19 3.58 21.96 -15.62
CA SER A 19 4.23 20.72 -15.24
C SER A 19 3.15 19.83 -14.64
N LEU A 20 2.87 18.69 -15.29
CA LEU A 20 2.29 17.55 -14.63
C LEU A 20 3.30 17.16 -13.54
N ALA A 21 3.31 17.89 -12.44
CA ALA A 21 3.61 17.32 -11.16
C ALA A 21 2.46 16.32 -10.96
N ALA A 22 2.63 15.15 -11.57
CA ALA A 22 2.05 13.94 -11.04
C ALA A 22 2.33 14.05 -9.54
N CYS A 23 1.29 14.26 -8.75
CA CYS A 23 1.39 14.30 -7.31
C CYS A 23 2.01 12.96 -6.91
N LYS A 24 3.35 12.95 -6.79
CA LYS A 24 4.07 11.95 -6.04
C LYS A 24 3.60 12.21 -4.62
N LYS A 25 2.50 11.56 -4.23
CA LYS A 25 2.30 11.30 -2.82
C LYS A 25 3.45 10.38 -2.48
N ASP A 26 4.58 10.98 -2.07
CA ASP A 26 5.72 10.26 -1.55
C ASP A 26 5.15 9.37 -0.46
N LEU A 27 5.16 8.07 -0.76
CA LEU A 27 4.69 7.08 0.18
C LEU A 27 5.50 7.25 1.45
N PRO A 28 4.85 7.44 2.60
CA PRO A 28 5.58 7.59 3.84
C PRO A 28 6.51 6.37 3.99
N PRO A 29 7.75 6.57 4.45
CA PRO A 29 8.64 5.45 4.72
C PRO A 29 7.89 4.50 5.65
N ILE A 30 7.82 3.23 5.25
CA ILE A 30 7.18 2.21 6.08
C ILE A 30 7.99 2.11 7.37
N LYS A 31 7.45 2.73 8.41
CA LYS A 31 7.85 2.49 9.79
C LYS A 31 7.53 1.02 10.07
N ASN A 32 8.27 0.38 10.96
CA ASN A 32 8.12 -1.05 11.28
C ASN A 32 6.68 -1.46 11.62
N ASN A 33 5.79 -0.49 11.91
CA ASN A 33 4.36 -0.66 11.99
C ASN A 33 3.60 -0.06 10.78
N LEU A 34 2.61 -0.82 10.31
CA LEU A 34 1.81 -0.51 9.13
C LEU A 34 0.33 -0.54 9.49
N THR A 35 -0.35 0.61 9.37
CA THR A 35 -1.77 0.70 9.75
C THR A 35 -2.68 0.28 8.61
N VAL A 36 -3.48 -0.75 8.82
CA VAL A 36 -4.39 -1.31 7.81
C VAL A 36 -5.48 -0.30 7.42
N ARG A 37 -6.04 0.45 8.38
CA ARG A 37 -7.08 1.45 8.06
C ARG A 37 -6.59 2.58 7.17
N GLU A 38 -5.37 3.05 7.38
CA GLU A 38 -4.76 4.10 6.55
C GLU A 38 -4.54 3.59 5.11
N ALA A 39 -4.19 2.31 4.97
CA ALA A 39 -4.04 1.65 3.68
C ALA A 39 -5.37 1.54 2.92
N VAL A 40 -6.46 1.14 3.60
CA VAL A 40 -7.81 1.11 3.02
C VAL A 40 -8.18 2.50 2.49
N LEU A 41 -7.99 3.53 3.31
CA LEU A 41 -8.32 4.92 2.94
C LEU A 41 -7.44 5.45 1.80
N SER A 42 -6.20 4.99 1.71
CA SER A 42 -5.29 5.33 0.62
C SER A 42 -5.65 4.65 -0.69
N GLY A 43 -6.77 3.92 -0.78
CA GLY A 43 -7.11 3.08 -1.93
C GLY A 43 -6.09 1.98 -2.18
N GLY A 44 -5.27 1.69 -1.17
CA GLY A 44 -4.20 0.71 -1.15
C GLY A 44 -3.13 0.84 -2.23
N PHE A 45 -2.82 2.07 -2.64
CA PHE A 45 -1.61 2.39 -3.41
C PHE A 45 -0.32 2.35 -2.56
N MET A 46 -0.31 1.58 -1.46
CA MET A 46 0.82 1.56 -0.51
C MET A 46 1.92 0.61 -0.99
N GLN A 47 3.19 1.05 -0.89
CA GLN A 47 4.35 0.29 -1.36
C GLN A 47 5.25 -0.15 -0.21
N ILE A 48 5.67 -1.41 -0.21
CA ILE A 48 6.61 -2.00 0.75
C ILE A 48 7.94 -2.26 0.03
N PRO A 49 9.01 -1.50 0.32
CA PRO A 49 10.33 -1.77 -0.24
C PRO A 49 10.97 -2.96 0.48
N VAL A 50 11.42 -3.96 -0.26
CA VAL A 50 12.10 -5.15 0.26
C VAL A 50 13.41 -5.35 -0.50
N LYS A 51 14.48 -5.68 0.21
CA LYS A 51 15.72 -6.11 -0.43
C LYS A 51 15.69 -7.61 -0.67
N ILE A 52 16.10 -8.02 -1.87
CA ILE A 52 16.19 -9.44 -2.23
C ILE A 52 17.04 -10.21 -1.21
N GLY A 53 16.56 -11.39 -0.80
CA GLY A 53 17.22 -12.23 0.20
C GLY A 53 17.27 -11.68 1.63
N THR A 54 16.75 -10.47 1.87
CA THR A 54 16.73 -9.86 3.21
C THR A 54 15.31 -9.90 3.77
N PRO A 55 15.07 -10.66 4.86
CA PRO A 55 13.76 -10.66 5.50
C PRO A 55 13.40 -9.29 6.07
N LEU A 56 12.17 -8.84 5.84
CA LEU A 56 11.59 -7.63 6.41
C LEU A 56 10.41 -8.00 7.30
N GLN A 57 10.47 -7.64 8.58
CA GLN A 57 9.34 -7.77 9.50
C GLN A 57 8.39 -6.59 9.35
N ILE A 58 7.10 -6.86 9.16
CA ILE A 58 6.04 -5.86 9.24
C ILE A 58 5.17 -6.11 10.47
N ASN A 59 4.73 -5.03 11.11
CA ASN A 59 3.78 -5.09 12.22
C ASN A 59 2.48 -4.41 11.82
N LEU A 60 1.44 -5.19 11.56
CA LEU A 60 0.14 -4.65 11.20
C LEU A 60 -0.58 -4.11 12.44
N ALA A 61 -1.17 -2.93 12.31
CA ALA A 61 -2.01 -2.35 13.34
C ALA A 61 -3.33 -1.83 12.77
N VAL A 62 -4.37 -1.82 13.60
CA VAL A 62 -5.69 -1.23 13.28
C VAL A 62 -5.97 -0.08 14.23
N ASN A 63 -6.46 1.03 13.68
CA ASN A 63 -6.94 2.17 14.46
C ASN A 63 -8.45 2.09 14.72
N PRO A 64 -9.01 2.79 15.72
CA PRO A 64 -8.31 3.51 16.78
C PRO A 64 -7.58 2.56 17.75
N GLY A 65 -6.49 3.04 18.36
CA GLY A 65 -5.80 2.33 19.46
C GLY A 65 -4.57 1.51 19.06
N ASN A 66 -4.11 1.55 17.80
CA ASN A 66 -2.93 0.79 17.33
C ASN A 66 -2.95 -0.69 17.74
N ILE A 67 -4.11 -1.34 17.61
CA ILE A 67 -4.29 -2.74 17.99
C ILE A 67 -3.46 -3.59 17.02
N ALA A 68 -2.51 -4.37 17.55
CA ALA A 68 -1.66 -5.25 16.73
C ALA A 68 -2.47 -6.43 16.18
N VAL A 69 -2.37 -6.68 14.88
CA VAL A 69 -3.16 -7.71 14.18
C VAL A 69 -2.34 -8.56 13.21
N THR A 70 -1.01 -8.51 13.30
CA THR A 70 -0.10 -9.22 12.38
C THR A 70 -0.33 -10.74 12.38
N GLU A 71 -0.46 -11.34 13.56
CA GLU A 71 -0.60 -12.80 13.76
C GLU A 71 -1.96 -13.34 13.30
N GLU A 72 -2.97 -12.47 13.22
CA GLU A 72 -4.32 -12.77 12.74
C GLU A 72 -4.47 -12.52 11.25
N ALA A 73 -3.47 -11.89 10.62
CA ALA A 73 -3.55 -11.53 9.22
C ALA A 73 -3.29 -12.72 8.30
N THR A 74 -3.97 -12.68 7.16
CA THR A 74 -3.73 -13.60 6.04
C THR A 74 -3.12 -12.84 4.89
N TYR A 75 -2.04 -13.38 4.33
CA TYR A 75 -1.28 -12.77 3.23
C TYR A 75 -1.49 -13.62 1.97
N THR A 76 -2.01 -13.00 0.91
CA THR A 76 -2.20 -13.65 -0.39
C THR A 76 -1.40 -12.91 -1.45
N SER A 77 -0.33 -13.54 -1.92
CA SER A 77 0.52 -13.01 -2.99
C SER A 77 -0.09 -13.25 -4.36
N LYS A 78 0.04 -12.28 -5.28
CA LYS A 78 -0.30 -12.44 -6.70
C LYS A 78 0.88 -12.95 -7.53
N HIS A 79 2.09 -12.71 -7.05
CA HIS A 79 3.36 -13.10 -7.66
C HIS A 79 4.24 -13.82 -6.62
N PRO A 80 3.90 -15.06 -6.23
CA PRO A 80 4.64 -15.82 -5.22
C PRO A 80 6.09 -16.13 -5.64
N GLU A 81 6.43 -15.97 -6.92
CA GLU A 81 7.80 -16.05 -7.45
C GLU A 81 8.67 -14.82 -7.10
N ILE A 82 8.05 -13.70 -6.71
CA ILE A 82 8.73 -12.43 -6.38
C ILE A 82 8.97 -12.29 -4.88
N ALA A 83 7.98 -12.62 -4.05
CA ALA A 83 8.08 -12.50 -2.60
C ALA A 83 7.29 -13.59 -1.86
N SER A 84 7.77 -13.98 -0.68
CA SER A 84 7.07 -14.88 0.24
C SER A 84 6.71 -14.17 1.55
N TYR A 85 5.68 -14.68 2.21
CA TYR A 85 5.07 -14.06 3.40
C TYR A 85 4.88 -15.13 4.48
N SER A 86 5.39 -14.88 5.68
CA SER A 86 5.11 -15.73 6.84
C SER A 86 3.80 -15.33 7.52
N LYS A 87 3.23 -16.25 8.31
CA LYS A 87 2.08 -15.95 9.16
C LYS A 87 2.35 -14.82 10.16
N SER A 88 3.59 -14.71 10.64
CA SER A 88 4.03 -13.66 11.55
C SER A 88 4.34 -12.32 10.86
N GLY A 89 4.06 -12.18 9.56
CA GLY A 89 4.30 -10.92 8.83
C GLY A 89 5.77 -10.68 8.47
N VAL A 90 6.55 -11.74 8.25
CA VAL A 90 7.90 -11.63 7.66
C VAL A 90 7.77 -11.73 6.14
N ILE A 91 8.27 -10.72 5.43
CA ILE A 91 8.31 -10.68 3.97
C ILE A 91 9.74 -11.02 3.53
N THR A 92 9.89 -11.95 2.60
CA THR A 92 11.21 -12.26 2.00
C THR A 92 11.14 -12.05 0.49
N GLY A 93 12.01 -11.18 -0.03
CA GLY A 93 12.15 -10.99 -1.47
C GLY A 93 12.91 -12.16 -2.10
N LEU A 94 12.29 -12.81 -3.08
CA LEU A 94 12.84 -13.97 -3.80
C LEU A 94 13.46 -13.55 -5.13
N THR A 95 12.77 -12.69 -5.89
CA THR A 95 13.19 -12.20 -7.21
C THR A 95 12.96 -10.71 -7.30
N ILE A 96 13.84 -9.97 -8.00
CA ILE A 96 13.64 -8.54 -8.25
C ILE A 96 12.36 -8.34 -9.07
N GLY A 97 11.48 -7.44 -8.63
CA GLY A 97 10.19 -7.22 -9.27
C GLY A 97 9.17 -6.61 -8.30
N VAL A 98 7.90 -6.63 -8.69
CA VAL A 98 6.80 -6.12 -7.88
C VAL A 98 5.77 -7.21 -7.66
N ASP A 99 5.53 -7.59 -6.40
CA ASP A 99 4.40 -8.42 -6.01
C ASP A 99 3.24 -7.55 -5.53
N THR A 100 2.00 -8.01 -5.74
CA THR A 100 0.82 -7.44 -5.10
C THR A 100 0.34 -8.41 -4.03
N VAL A 101 0.49 -8.03 -2.76
CA VAL A 101 -0.02 -8.81 -1.64
C VAL A 101 -1.36 -8.27 -1.20
N ILE A 102 -2.34 -9.17 -1.03
CA ILE A 102 -3.62 -8.90 -0.41
C ILE A 102 -3.55 -9.37 1.03
N ILE A 103 -3.79 -8.45 1.96
CA ILE A 103 -3.78 -8.71 3.40
C ILE A 103 -5.22 -8.61 3.90
N ASN A 104 -5.71 -9.69 4.53
CA ASN A 104 -7.00 -9.67 5.23
C ASN A 104 -6.78 -9.84 6.72
N THR A 105 -7.32 -8.94 7.53
CA THR A 105 -7.23 -8.98 8.99
C THR A 105 -8.30 -8.09 9.63
N ALA A 106 -8.80 -8.47 10.81
CA ALA A 106 -9.83 -7.71 11.55
C ALA A 106 -11.06 -7.28 10.69
N GLY A 107 -11.45 -8.12 9.71
CA GLY A 107 -12.55 -7.82 8.78
C GLY A 107 -12.23 -6.76 7.71
N LEU A 108 -10.98 -6.29 7.64
CA LEU A 108 -10.49 -5.36 6.63
C LEU A 108 -9.70 -6.12 5.56
N GLN A 109 -9.79 -5.64 4.32
CA GLN A 109 -8.97 -6.10 3.20
C GLN A 109 -8.19 -4.93 2.63
N VAL A 110 -6.88 -5.11 2.45
CA VAL A 110 -5.98 -4.12 1.85
C VAL A 110 -5.01 -4.81 0.90
N TRP A 111 -4.57 -4.10 -0.12
CA TRP A 111 -3.47 -4.54 -0.99
C TRP A 111 -2.23 -3.67 -0.78
N TYR A 112 -1.06 -4.26 -1.02
CA TYR A 112 0.22 -3.57 -1.04
C TYR A 112 1.03 -4.01 -2.24
N MET A 113 1.78 -3.07 -2.81
CA MET A 113 2.79 -3.38 -3.82
C MET A 113 4.13 -3.60 -3.11
N VAL A 114 4.62 -4.82 -3.11
CA VAL A 114 5.93 -5.16 -2.56
C VAL A 114 6.98 -5.03 -3.66
N ASN A 115 7.82 -4.01 -3.56
CA ASN A 115 8.89 -3.76 -4.53
C ASN A 115 10.18 -4.40 -4.03
N VAL A 116 10.57 -5.49 -4.69
CA VAL A 116 11.81 -6.21 -4.39
C VAL A 116 12.94 -5.63 -5.23
N SER A 117 13.90 -5.01 -4.57
CA SER A 117 15.11 -4.45 -5.19
C SER A 117 16.38 -5.10 -4.65
N LYS A 118 17.53 -4.70 -5.20
CA LYS A 118 18.83 -4.95 -4.56
C LYS A 118 18.98 -4.11 -3.29
#